data_AF-A0A1A9BHI2-F1
#
_entry.id   AF-A0A1A9BHI2-F1
#
_cell.length_a   1.000
_cell.length_b   1.000
_cell.length_c   1.000
_cell.angle_alpha   90.00
_cell.angle_beta   90.00
_cell.angle_gamma   90.00
#
_symmetry.space_group_name_H-M   'P 1'
#
loop_
_entity.id
_entity.type
_entity.pdbx_description
1 polymer ?
#
loop_
_entity_poly.entity_id
_entity_poly.type
_entity_poly.pdbx_seq_one_letter_code
_entity_poly.pdbx_strand_id
1 'polypeptide(L)'
;MAVKKVTVTLPEELVEALGTAAREDGIPLSRLVASAAESELRRRVGRRLVADWQAEHGAFTVEEIAAARAEMAAADAQALSAPGQAAA
;
A
#
# COMPACT_ATOMS: atom_id res chain seq x y z
N MET A 1 -18.96 -13.11 5.23
CA MET A 1 -18.14 -12.81 6.43
C MET A 1 -18.95 -12.00 7.41
N ALA A 2 -18.83 -12.26 8.71
CA ALA A 2 -19.44 -11.41 9.73
C ALA A 2 -18.69 -10.06 9.82
N VAL A 3 -19.42 -8.96 9.92
CA VAL A 3 -18.86 -7.60 10.04
C VAL A 3 -19.11 -7.11 11.47
N LYS A 4 -18.11 -6.44 12.06
CA LYS A 4 -18.22 -5.78 13.37
C LYS A 4 -18.05 -4.27 13.20
N LYS A 5 -18.94 -3.49 13.82
CA LYS A 5 -18.77 -2.03 13.90
C LYS A 5 -17.71 -1.71 14.95
N VAL A 6 -16.73 -0.90 14.56
CA VAL A 6 -15.70 -0.38 15.47
C VAL A 6 -15.85 1.14 15.51
N THR A 7 -15.86 1.71 16.71
CA THR A 7 -15.86 3.16 16.92
C THR A 7 -14.48 3.57 17.40
N VAL A 8 -13.86 4.53 16.71
CA VAL A 8 -12.54 5.08 17.05
C VAL A 8 -12.61 6.60 17.07
N THR A 9 -11.80 7.22 17.93
CA THR A 9 -11.63 8.69 17.94
C THR A 9 -10.43 9.03 17.06
N LEU A 10 -10.60 9.99 16.15
CA LEU A 10 -9.58 10.46 15.23
C LEU A 10 -9.50 11.99 15.31
N PRO A 11 -8.35 12.61 15.00
CA PRO A 11 -8.26 14.06 14.83
C PRO A 11 -9.26 14.56 13.78
N GLU A 12 -9.87 15.71 14.02
CA GLU A 12 -10.93 16.26 13.16
C GLU A 12 -10.41 16.51 11.75
N GLU A 13 -9.23 17.13 11.64
CA GLU A 13 -8.57 17.42 10.37
C GLU A 13 -8.30 16.16 9.54
N LEU A 14 -8.04 15.02 10.21
CA LEU A 14 -7.83 13.74 9.54
C LEU A 14 -9.16 13.18 9.02
N VAL A 15 -10.24 13.29 9.78
CA VAL A 15 -11.57 12.85 9.33
C VAL A 15 -12.02 13.63 8.09
N GLU A 16 -11.80 14.95 8.08
CA GLU A 16 -12.12 15.80 6.94
C GLU A 16 -11.28 15.46 5.69
N ALA A 17 -9.97 15.25 5.87
CA ALA A 17 -9.10 14.84 4.78
C ALA A 17 -9.50 13.48 4.20
N LEU A 18 -9.76 12.48 5.05
CA LEU A 18 -10.21 11.15 4.62
C LEU A 18 -11.60 11.23 3.94
N GLY A 19 -12.49 12.06 4.45
CA GLY A 19 -13.81 12.29 3.86
C GLY A 19 -13.70 12.91 2.47
N THR A 20 -12.78 13.86 2.27
CA THR A 20 -12.52 14.49 0.96
C THR A 20 -11.98 13.47 -0.03
N ALA A 21 -10.91 12.74 0.35
CA ALA A 21 -10.31 11.72 -0.50
C ALA A 21 -11.32 10.62 -0.89
N ALA A 22 -12.12 10.14 0.07
CA ALA A 22 -13.14 9.12 -0.23
C ALA A 22 -14.20 9.61 -1.24
N ARG A 23 -14.57 10.90 -1.18
CA ARG A 23 -15.50 11.50 -2.16
C ARG A 23 -14.87 11.65 -3.54
N GLU A 24 -13.62 12.08 -3.62
CA GLU A 24 -12.85 12.17 -4.87
C GLU A 24 -12.72 10.79 -5.54
N ASP A 25 -12.48 9.75 -4.74
CA ASP A 25 -12.39 8.35 -5.18
C ASP A 25 -13.77 7.70 -5.45
N GLY A 26 -14.89 8.37 -5.12
CA GLY A 26 -16.23 7.84 -5.26
C GLY A 26 -16.54 6.62 -4.37
N ILE A 27 -15.85 6.48 -3.24
CA ILE A 27 -15.99 5.35 -2.31
C ILE A 27 -16.50 5.77 -0.92
N PRO A 28 -17.14 4.88 -0.15
CA PRO A 28 -17.47 5.17 1.25
C PRO A 28 -16.21 5.36 2.11
N LEU A 29 -16.26 6.29 3.08
CA LEU A 29 -15.17 6.51 4.04
C LEU A 29 -14.70 5.22 4.73
N SER A 30 -15.64 4.34 5.11
CA SER A 30 -15.32 3.06 5.75
C SER A 30 -14.49 2.14 4.85
N ARG A 31 -14.68 2.20 3.52
CA ARG A 31 -13.89 1.44 2.54
C ARG A 31 -12.47 1.97 2.46
N LEU A 32 -12.30 3.28 2.43
CA LEU A 32 -10.98 3.92 2.46
C LEU A 32 -10.22 3.53 3.75
N VAL A 33 -10.87 3.67 4.91
CA VAL A 33 -10.29 3.31 6.21
C VAL A 33 -9.93 1.84 6.30
N ALA A 34 -10.81 0.94 5.83
CA ALA A 34 -10.53 -0.50 5.79
C ALA A 34 -9.32 -0.80 4.89
N SER A 35 -9.27 -0.24 3.68
CA SER A 35 -8.15 -0.42 2.74
C SER A 35 -6.82 0.07 3.31
N ALA A 36 -6.83 1.23 3.99
CA ALA A 36 -5.65 1.76 4.67
C ALA A 36 -5.18 0.83 5.79
N ALA A 37 -6.11 0.31 6.61
CA ALA A 37 -5.81 -0.64 7.68
C ALA A 37 -5.24 -1.96 7.14
N GLU A 38 -5.85 -2.53 6.10
CA GLU A 38 -5.36 -3.74 5.44
C GLU A 38 -3.94 -3.54 4.86
N SER A 39 -3.72 -2.39 4.23
CA SER A 39 -2.42 -2.02 3.66
C SER A 39 -1.35 -1.88 4.75
N GLU A 40 -1.68 -1.29 5.90
CA GLU A 40 -0.77 -1.21 7.05
C GLU A 40 -0.45 -2.59 7.61
N LEU A 41 -1.44 -3.46 7.78
CA LEU A 41 -1.22 -4.83 8.26
C LEU A 41 -0.33 -5.62 7.31
N ARG A 42 -0.56 -5.52 6.00
CA ARG A 42 0.28 -6.16 4.99
C ARG A 42 1.72 -5.63 5.05
N ARG A 43 1.91 -4.31 5.19
CA ARG A 43 3.23 -3.69 5.35
C ARG A 43 3.94 -4.15 6.63
N ARG A 44 3.23 -4.33 7.75
CA ARG A 44 3.80 -4.88 8.99
C ARG A 44 4.32 -6.29 8.81
N VAL A 45 3.52 -7.16 8.20
CA VAL A 45 3.92 -8.55 7.91
C VAL A 45 5.12 -8.55 6.96
N GLY A 46 5.07 -7.78 5.87
CA GLY A 46 6.17 -7.67 4.91
C GLY A 46 7.48 -7.22 5.55
N ARG A 47 7.45 -6.17 6.39
CA ARG A 47 8.63 -5.70 7.13
C ARG A 47 9.22 -6.79 8.02
N ARG A 48 8.37 -7.56 8.71
CA ARG A 48 8.81 -8.67 9.55
C ARG A 48 9.47 -9.77 8.72
N LEU A 49 8.86 -10.17 7.60
CA LEU A 49 9.41 -11.20 6.72
C LEU A 49 10.77 -10.79 6.13
N VAL A 50 10.92 -9.53 5.71
CA VAL A 50 12.22 -9.02 5.24
C VAL A 50 13.27 -9.06 6.34
N ALA A 51 12.91 -8.65 7.57
CA ALA A 51 13.83 -8.70 8.71
C ALA A 51 14.25 -10.13 9.05
N ASP A 52 13.30 -11.08 9.07
CA ASP A 52 13.57 -12.51 9.31
C ASP A 52 14.55 -13.04 8.24
N TRP A 53 14.32 -12.70 6.96
CA TRP A 53 15.21 -13.11 5.87
C TRP A 53 16.62 -12.51 5.98
N GLN A 54 16.74 -11.22 6.31
CA GLN A 54 18.04 -10.54 6.46
C GLN A 54 18.83 -11.06 7.66
N ALA A 55 18.15 -11.53 8.72
CA ALA A 55 18.82 -12.18 9.84
C ALA A 55 19.51 -13.49 9.41
N GLU A 56 18.94 -14.19 8.43
CA GLU A 56 19.48 -15.44 7.89
C GLU A 56 20.53 -15.23 6.79
N HIS A 57 20.34 -14.22 5.93
CA HIS A 57 21.11 -14.05 4.69
C HIS A 57 22.03 -12.81 4.66
N GLY A 58 21.94 -11.95 5.68
CA GLY A 58 22.62 -10.66 5.72
C GLY A 58 21.73 -9.51 5.27
N ALA A 59 22.10 -8.29 5.70
CA ALA A 59 21.39 -7.08 5.32
C ALA A 59 21.63 -6.74 3.84
N PHE A 60 20.62 -6.19 3.18
CA PHE A 60 20.77 -5.66 1.82
C PHE A 60 21.70 -4.44 1.84
N THR A 61 22.61 -4.40 0.89
CA THR A 61 23.48 -3.25 0.66
C THR A 61 22.70 -2.10 0.00
N VAL A 62 23.23 -0.88 0.09
CA VAL A 62 22.60 0.29 -0.51
C VAL A 62 22.57 0.16 -2.03
N GLU A 63 23.61 -0.44 -2.60
CA GLU A 63 23.79 -0.72 -4.01
C GLU A 63 22.74 -1.72 -4.53
N GLU A 64 22.51 -2.80 -3.80
CA GLU A 64 21.46 -3.79 -4.13
C GLU A 64 20.06 -3.16 -4.07
N ILE A 65 19.78 -2.35 -3.04
CA ILE A 65 18.50 -1.65 -2.93
C ILE A 65 18.33 -0.65 -4.08
N ALA A 66 19.38 0.07 -4.46
CA ALA A 66 19.34 1.03 -5.56
C ALA A 66 19.10 0.33 -6.90
N ALA A 67 19.78 -0.80 -7.16
CA ALA A 67 19.58 -1.60 -8.36
C ALA A 67 18.14 -2.14 -8.44
N ALA A 68 17.61 -2.71 -7.35
CA ALA A 68 16.24 -3.19 -7.30
C ALA A 68 15.21 -2.07 -7.53
N ARG A 69 15.44 -0.87 -6.97
CA ARG A 69 14.57 0.30 -7.22
C ARG A 69 14.59 0.74 -8.67
N ALA A 70 15.75 0.72 -9.32
CA ALA A 70 15.86 1.06 -10.74
C ALA A 70 15.11 0.05 -11.62
N GLU A 71 15.21 -1.25 -11.30
CA GLU A 71 14.48 -2.32 -11.98
C GLU A 71 12.96 -2.15 -11.83
N MET A 72 12.49 -1.90 -10.59
CA MET A 72 11.07 -1.63 -10.33
C MET A 72 10.56 -0.41 -11.11
N ALA A 73 11.29 0.71 -11.09
CA ALA A 73 10.90 1.91 -11.81
C ALA A 73 10.83 1.68 -13.33
N ALA A 74 11.73 0.87 -13.89
CA ALA A 74 11.69 0.48 -15.29
C ALA A 74 10.49 -0.40 -15.62
N ALA A 75 10.11 -1.32 -14.71
CA ALA A 75 8.92 -2.15 -14.87
C ALA A 75 7.64 -1.31 -14.79
N ASP A 76 7.55 -0.36 -13.85
CA ASP A 76 6.42 0.55 -13.71
C ASP A 76 6.27 1.43 -14.95
N ALA A 77 7.37 1.99 -15.46
CA ALA A 77 7.38 2.79 -16.69
C ALA A 77 6.88 1.98 -17.90
N GLN A 78 7.23 0.70 -18.00
CA GLN A 78 6.72 -0.20 -19.04
C GLN A 78 5.22 -0.47 -18.88
N ALA A 79 4.75 -0.72 -17.66
CA ALA A 79 3.33 -0.95 -17.38
C ALA A 79 2.46 0.28 -17.73
N LEU A 80 2.97 1.49 -17.47
CA LEU A 80 2.32 2.76 -17.81
C LEU A 80 2.39 3.08 -19.32
N SER A 81 3.40 2.58 -20.03
CA SER A 81 3.60 2.84 -21.47
C SER A 81 2.87 1.85 -22.38
N ALA A 82 2.43 0.70 -21.85
CA ALA A 82 1.68 -0.29 -22.62
C ALA A 82 0.23 0.20 -22.87
N PRO A 83 -0.19 0.46 -24.12
CA PRO A 83 -1.58 0.78 -24.41
C PRO A 83 -2.46 -0.45 -24.13
N GLY A 84 -3.61 -0.21 -23.46
CA GLY A 84 -4.50 -1.25 -22.96
C GLY A 84 -4.78 -2.39 -23.93
N GLN A 85 -4.17 -3.55 -23.68
CA GLN A 85 -4.67 -4.84 -24.14
C GLN A 85 -5.60 -5.41 -23.07
N ALA A 86 -6.87 -5.04 -23.13
CA ALA A 86 -8.01 -5.87 -22.73
C ALA A 86 -9.33 -5.13 -23.04
N ALA A 87 -9.68 -5.08 -24.32
CA ALA A 87 -11.07 -5.13 -24.75
C ALA A 87 -11.19 -6.36 -25.67
N ALA A 88 -11.69 -7.46 -25.12
CA ALA A 88 -12.27 -8.61 -25.82
C ALA A 88 -13.15 -9.38 -24.83
#